data_AF-A0A3E1DJX3-F1
#
_entry.id   AF-A0A3E1DJX3-F1
#
_cell.length_a   1.000
_cell.length_b   1.000
_cell.length_c   1.000
_cell.angle_alpha   90.00
_cell.angle_beta   90.00
_cell.angle_gamma   90.00
#
_symmetry.space_group_name_H-M   'P 1'
#
loop_
_entity.id
_entity.type
_entity.pdbx_description
1 polymer ?
#
loop_
_entity_poly.entity_id
_entity_poly.type
_entity_poly.pdbx_seq_one_letter_code
_entity_poly.pdbx_strand_id
1 'polypeptide(L)'
;MKRALLVMLILVLVVSFFAFDLGRFLTLESLKQSQHDFAALKAQSPWMVAAVGFVLYVVVAALSLPGALVMTLAMGALFGLVMGTLLVSFASSIGATLAFLTSRFVLRDIVQQRFGDKLKAINDGVAKDGALYLFTLRLIPVFPFFLVNLLMGLTPMRTRTFYWVSQVGMLAGTLVFVNAGTQLAQLQSLSGILSPGIVFSFVLLGVFPMIAKKITAWLQRRRVYGKWNPPARFDRNLIVIGGGAGGLVSAYIASAVKAKVTLIEAGKMGGDCLNYGCVPSKALIKSAKLAHQIRHADHYGLEASEAKFSFQKVMARVHEVIRTVAPHDSVERYTGLGVEVLQGYARITDPWTVEIKLNDGATQVLTTRSIIIATGAQPFVPPLPGLDEVGYVTSDTLWDEFAKLDTVPARLVVLGGGPIGCELAQSFARLGSHVTQIEKGARIMVREDSEVSELARASLSADGVDVLTDHKAVRCGQEDGHKFIVVEQDGKSRRIEFDALLCAVGRVARLTGYGLEELGIETQRTVATNDYLET
;
A
#
# COMPACT_ATOMS: atom_id res chain seq x y z
N MET A 1 -18.85 -28.48 3.62
CA MET A 1 -18.35 -29.60 4.45
C MET A 1 -17.61 -29.16 5.73
N LYS A 2 -16.57 -28.33 5.70
CA LYS A 2 -15.76 -27.99 6.90
C LYS A 2 -16.53 -27.33 8.07
N ARG A 3 -17.51 -26.48 7.80
CA ARG A 3 -18.33 -25.82 8.84
C ARG A 3 -19.28 -26.79 9.56
N ALA A 4 -19.90 -27.72 8.83
CA ALA A 4 -20.80 -28.73 9.39
C ALA A 4 -20.06 -29.73 10.30
N LEU A 5 -18.85 -30.13 9.91
CA LEU A 5 -17.96 -30.96 10.72
C LEU A 5 -17.54 -30.27 12.03
N LEU A 6 -17.27 -28.96 11.97
CA LEU A 6 -16.92 -28.16 13.15
C LEU A 6 -18.10 -28.00 14.11
N VAL A 7 -19.30 -27.79 13.58
CA VAL A 7 -20.54 -27.75 14.37
C VAL A 7 -20.81 -29.11 15.01
N MET A 8 -20.65 -30.21 14.27
CA MET A 8 -20.79 -31.56 14.81
C MET A 8 -19.75 -31.84 15.91
N LEU A 9 -18.49 -31.44 15.73
CA LEU A 9 -17.45 -31.59 16.75
C LEU A 9 -17.79 -30.80 18.01
N ILE A 10 -18.24 -29.55 17.88
CA ILE A 10 -18.69 -28.72 19.01
C ILE A 10 -19.87 -29.40 19.71
N LEU A 11 -20.84 -29.92 18.94
CA LEU A 11 -21.99 -30.61 19.50
C LEU A 11 -21.57 -31.88 20.26
N VAL A 12 -20.65 -32.67 19.72
CA VAL A 12 -20.08 -33.86 20.37
C VAL A 12 -19.33 -33.47 21.65
N LEU A 13 -18.55 -32.38 21.65
CA LEU A 13 -17.84 -31.89 22.83
C LEU A 13 -18.81 -31.42 23.93
N VAL A 14 -19.85 -30.67 23.55
CA VAL A 14 -20.88 -30.21 24.49
C VAL A 14 -21.67 -31.39 25.04
N VAL A 15 -22.11 -32.30 24.19
CA VAL A 15 -22.82 -33.52 24.61
C VAL A 15 -21.93 -34.39 25.50
N SER A 16 -20.65 -34.57 25.17
CA SER A 16 -19.68 -35.29 26.00
C SER A 16 -19.46 -34.59 27.35
N PHE A 17 -19.41 -33.27 27.37
CA PHE A 17 -19.26 -32.49 28.60
C PHE A 17 -20.39 -32.75 29.61
N PHE A 18 -21.63 -32.79 29.13
CA PHE A 18 -22.78 -33.11 29.96
C PHE A 18 -22.93 -34.62 30.22
N ALA A 19 -22.64 -35.48 29.23
CA ALA A 19 -22.76 -36.94 29.35
C ALA A 19 -21.74 -37.55 30.32
N PHE A 20 -20.52 -37.00 30.38
CA PHE A 20 -19.48 -37.42 31.33
C PHE A 20 -19.52 -36.62 32.64
N ASP A 21 -20.55 -35.78 32.84
CA ASP A 21 -20.72 -34.91 34.01
C ASP A 21 -19.44 -34.14 34.36
N LEU A 22 -18.74 -33.62 33.33
CA LEU A 22 -17.47 -32.92 33.51
C LEU A 22 -17.64 -31.60 34.26
N GLY A 23 -18.88 -31.09 34.35
CA GLY A 23 -19.26 -29.94 35.17
C GLY A 23 -18.93 -30.11 36.65
N ARG A 24 -18.94 -31.34 37.18
CA ARG A 24 -18.56 -31.63 38.59
C ARG A 24 -17.13 -31.24 38.93
N PHE A 25 -16.22 -31.25 37.94
CA PHE A 25 -14.82 -30.85 38.11
C PHE A 25 -14.63 -29.33 38.00
N LEU A 26 -15.62 -28.60 37.48
CA LEU A 26 -15.59 -27.14 37.32
C LEU A 26 -16.37 -26.40 38.41
N THR A 27 -16.92 -27.11 39.40
CA THR A 27 -17.51 -26.47 40.58
C THR A 27 -16.42 -25.80 41.43
N LEU A 28 -16.79 -24.73 42.13
CA LEU A 28 -15.87 -23.98 42.96
C LEU A 28 -15.27 -24.84 44.10
N GLU A 29 -16.05 -25.79 44.63
CA GLU A 29 -15.57 -26.76 45.63
C GLU A 29 -14.56 -27.75 45.06
N SER A 30 -14.82 -28.36 43.90
CA SER A 30 -13.88 -29.29 43.26
C SER A 30 -12.58 -28.60 42.82
N LEU A 31 -12.66 -27.35 42.38
CA LEU A 31 -11.49 -26.53 42.06
C LEU A 31 -10.66 -26.22 43.32
N LYS A 32 -11.31 -25.89 44.44
CA LYS A 32 -10.64 -25.69 45.73
C LYS A 32 -10.01 -26.99 46.25
N GLN A 33 -10.72 -28.11 46.16
CA GLN A 33 -10.18 -29.41 46.56
C GLN A 33 -8.95 -29.80 45.73
N SER A 34 -9.05 -29.67 44.41
CA SER A 34 -7.91 -29.92 43.50
C SER A 34 -6.74 -28.99 43.83
N GLN A 35 -7.00 -27.71 44.11
CA GLN A 35 -5.97 -26.75 44.54
C GLN A 35 -5.29 -27.18 45.85
N HIS A 36 -6.06 -27.67 46.83
CA HIS A 36 -5.53 -28.20 48.09
C HIS A 36 -4.66 -29.44 47.87
N ASP A 37 -5.09 -30.38 47.02
CA ASP A 37 -4.34 -31.59 46.70
C ASP A 37 -3.02 -31.25 45.99
N PHE A 38 -3.04 -30.31 45.04
CA PHE A 38 -1.84 -29.81 44.37
C PHE A 38 -0.92 -29.02 45.32
N ALA A 39 -1.48 -28.27 46.28
CA ALA A 39 -0.69 -27.57 47.30
C ALA A 39 0.01 -28.56 48.24
N ALA A 40 -0.66 -29.66 48.62
CA ALA A 40 -0.07 -30.73 49.42
C ALA A 40 1.05 -31.47 48.66
N LEU A 41 0.84 -31.80 47.38
CA LEU A 41 1.86 -32.38 46.51
C LEU A 41 3.07 -31.45 46.33
N LYS A 42 2.82 -30.14 46.16
CA LYS A 42 3.88 -29.13 46.08
C LYS A 42 4.66 -29.02 47.39
N ALA A 43 3.99 -29.10 48.55
CA ALA A 43 4.64 -29.06 49.85
C ALA A 43 5.57 -30.28 50.07
N GLN A 44 5.17 -31.46 49.57
CA GLN A 44 5.96 -32.69 49.67
C GLN A 44 7.12 -32.73 48.66
N SER A 45 6.95 -32.18 47.45
CA SER A 45 7.96 -32.27 46.39
C SER A 45 7.95 -31.05 45.46
N PRO A 46 8.41 -29.88 45.93
CA PRO A 46 8.26 -28.61 45.22
C PRO A 46 8.97 -28.58 43.86
N TRP A 47 10.18 -29.16 43.79
CA TRP A 47 10.98 -29.20 42.56
C TRP A 47 10.41 -30.16 41.52
N MET A 48 9.83 -31.29 41.94
CA MET A 48 9.21 -32.25 41.02
C MET A 48 7.95 -31.65 40.39
N VAL A 49 7.09 -31.02 41.20
CA VAL A 49 5.87 -30.36 40.69
C VAL A 49 6.24 -29.20 39.76
N ALA A 50 7.29 -28.42 40.07
CA ALA A 50 7.79 -27.37 39.20
C ALA A 50 8.34 -27.92 37.87
N ALA A 51 9.13 -29.00 37.91
CA ALA A 51 9.70 -29.61 36.72
C ALA A 51 8.64 -30.21 35.80
N VAL A 52 7.67 -30.94 36.36
CA VAL A 52 6.55 -31.50 35.59
C VAL A 52 5.69 -30.39 34.99
N GLY A 53 5.34 -29.37 35.79
CA GLY A 53 4.59 -28.21 35.29
C GLY A 53 5.33 -27.46 34.18
N PHE A 54 6.64 -27.27 34.32
CA PHE A 54 7.49 -26.65 33.30
C PHE A 54 7.51 -27.45 32.00
N VAL A 55 7.79 -28.76 32.06
CA VAL A 55 7.84 -29.64 30.88
C VAL A 55 6.48 -29.68 30.19
N LEU A 56 5.40 -29.84 30.96
CA LEU A 56 4.05 -29.86 30.42
C LEU A 56 3.72 -28.55 29.70
N TYR A 57 4.08 -27.40 30.29
CA TYR A 57 3.90 -26.10 29.64
C TYR A 57 4.70 -26.00 28.34
N VAL A 58 5.97 -26.40 28.33
CA VAL A 58 6.82 -26.41 27.12
C VAL A 58 6.16 -27.25 26.02
N VAL A 59 5.66 -28.44 26.35
CA VAL A 59 4.99 -29.34 25.40
C VAL A 59 3.72 -28.69 24.84
N VAL A 60 2.85 -28.16 25.70
CA VAL A 60 1.61 -27.47 25.28
C VAL A 60 1.92 -26.30 24.33
N ALA A 61 2.91 -25.47 24.67
CA ALA A 61 3.33 -24.34 23.85
C ALA A 61 4.01 -24.79 22.53
N ALA A 62 4.83 -25.84 22.55
CA ALA A 62 5.50 -26.40 21.37
C ALA A 62 4.50 -27.02 20.38
N LEU A 63 3.54 -27.76 20.89
CA LEU A 63 2.45 -28.34 20.11
C LEU A 63 1.38 -27.31 19.72
N SER A 64 1.54 -26.04 20.13
CA SER A 64 0.64 -24.95 19.77
C SER A 64 -0.82 -25.22 20.19
N LEU A 65 -1.01 -25.94 21.30
CA LEU A 65 -2.33 -26.35 21.78
C LEU A 65 -3.07 -25.18 22.45
N PRO A 66 -4.39 -25.03 22.24
CA PRO A 66 -5.21 -24.09 23.01
C PRO A 66 -5.16 -24.47 24.50
N GLY A 67 -4.75 -23.56 25.38
CA GLY A 67 -4.68 -23.84 26.83
C GLY A 67 -3.55 -23.14 27.59
N ALA A 68 -2.60 -22.52 26.90
CA ALA A 68 -1.48 -21.80 27.53
C ALA A 68 -1.94 -20.72 28.54
N LEU A 69 -3.08 -20.07 28.29
CA LEU A 69 -3.67 -19.10 29.23
C LEU A 69 -4.06 -19.76 30.55
N VAL A 70 -4.78 -20.88 30.49
CA VAL A 70 -5.21 -21.64 31.69
C VAL A 70 -4.00 -22.15 32.45
N MET A 71 -3.00 -22.68 31.74
CA MET A 71 -1.73 -23.12 32.34
C MET A 71 -0.98 -21.96 33.01
N THR A 72 -0.97 -20.77 32.41
CA THR A 72 -0.31 -19.59 32.99
C THR A 72 -0.98 -19.16 34.30
N LEU A 73 -2.32 -19.13 34.33
CA LEU A 73 -3.08 -18.86 35.54
C LEU A 73 -2.82 -19.92 36.62
N ALA A 74 -2.82 -21.20 36.26
CA ALA A 74 -2.54 -22.31 37.17
C ALA A 74 -1.12 -22.23 37.75
N MET A 75 -0.12 -21.92 36.93
CA MET A 75 1.25 -21.74 37.40
C MET A 75 1.39 -20.55 38.36
N GLY A 76 0.66 -19.45 38.13
CA GLY A 76 0.55 -18.35 39.09
C GLY A 76 -0.12 -18.76 40.39
N ALA A 77 -1.22 -19.49 40.31
CA ALA A 77 -1.94 -20.01 41.48
C ALA A 77 -1.06 -20.94 42.35
N LEU A 78 -0.27 -21.81 41.71
CA LEU A 78 0.55 -22.80 42.39
C LEU A 78 1.88 -22.24 42.91
N PHE A 79 2.57 -21.40 42.14
CA PHE A 79 3.95 -20.97 42.44
C PHE A 79 4.06 -19.50 42.86
N GLY A 80 2.96 -18.75 42.83
CA GLY A 80 2.95 -17.32 43.12
C GLY A 80 3.63 -16.50 42.04
N LEU A 81 3.67 -15.18 42.25
CA LEU A 81 4.09 -14.23 41.22
C LEU A 81 5.54 -14.46 40.73
N VAL A 82 6.51 -14.54 41.64
CA VAL A 82 7.93 -14.58 41.29
C VAL A 82 8.30 -15.90 40.60
N MET A 83 8.07 -17.02 41.28
CA MET A 83 8.44 -18.34 40.76
C MET A 83 7.55 -18.75 39.57
N GLY A 84 6.25 -18.43 39.61
CA GLY A 84 5.35 -18.66 38.49
C GLY A 84 5.76 -17.89 37.23
N THR A 85 6.19 -16.63 37.37
CA THR A 85 6.67 -15.83 36.23
C THR A 85 7.95 -16.41 35.66
N LEU A 86 8.91 -16.80 36.50
CA LEU A 86 10.15 -17.41 36.04
C LEU A 86 9.87 -18.69 35.25
N LEU A 87 9.09 -19.63 35.83
CA LEU A 87 8.76 -20.89 35.18
C LEU A 87 8.02 -20.68 33.85
N VAL A 88 6.95 -19.86 33.84
CA VAL A 88 6.16 -19.62 32.64
C VAL A 88 6.95 -18.86 31.57
N SER A 89 7.75 -17.87 31.96
CA SER A 89 8.52 -17.06 31.00
C SER A 89 9.50 -17.91 30.20
N PHE A 90 10.29 -18.77 30.87
CA PHE A 90 11.20 -19.68 30.18
C PHE A 90 10.45 -20.81 29.45
N ALA A 91 9.43 -21.42 30.06
CA ALA A 91 8.68 -22.51 29.43
C ALA A 91 7.98 -22.05 28.15
N SER A 92 7.36 -20.87 28.17
CA SER A 92 6.67 -20.29 27.01
C SER A 92 7.62 -19.94 25.87
N SER A 93 8.79 -19.37 26.16
CA SER A 93 9.79 -19.03 25.13
C SER A 93 10.43 -20.26 24.50
N ILE A 94 10.74 -21.29 25.31
CA ILE A 94 11.28 -22.56 24.80
C ILE A 94 10.21 -23.25 23.95
N GLY A 95 8.98 -23.38 24.45
CA GLY A 95 7.89 -23.98 23.69
C GLY A 95 7.59 -23.23 22.39
N ALA A 96 7.54 -21.89 22.43
CA ALA A 96 7.39 -21.08 21.22
C ALA A 96 8.50 -21.30 20.21
N THR A 97 9.74 -21.47 20.68
CA THR A 97 10.90 -21.73 19.83
C THR A 97 10.81 -23.12 19.19
N LEU A 98 10.35 -24.13 19.93
CA LEU A 98 10.10 -25.46 19.38
C LEU A 98 8.97 -25.43 18.33
N ALA A 99 7.88 -24.70 18.57
CA ALA A 99 6.81 -24.52 17.58
C ALA A 99 7.33 -23.81 16.32
N PHE A 100 8.16 -22.78 16.49
CA PHE A 100 8.83 -22.05 15.40
C PHE A 100 9.74 -22.97 14.58
N LEU A 101 10.57 -23.80 15.22
CA LEU A 101 11.46 -24.74 14.56
C LEU A 101 10.67 -25.84 13.83
N THR A 102 9.60 -26.33 14.44
CA THR A 102 8.70 -27.32 13.84
C THR A 102 8.05 -26.74 12.58
N SER A 103 7.57 -25.49 12.63
CA SER A 103 7.06 -24.79 11.45
C SER A 103 8.13 -24.63 10.35
N ARG A 104 9.36 -24.27 10.75
CA ARG A 104 10.47 -24.04 9.83
C ARG A 104 10.95 -25.30 9.10
N PHE A 105 11.08 -26.41 9.82
CA PHE A 105 11.76 -27.61 9.31
C PHE A 105 10.82 -28.78 9.01
N VAL A 106 9.64 -28.83 9.62
CA VAL A 106 8.73 -30.00 9.51
C VAL A 106 7.43 -29.64 8.80
N LEU A 107 6.81 -28.49 9.13
CA LEU A 107 5.48 -28.14 8.65
C LEU A 107 5.47 -27.02 7.59
N ARG A 108 6.63 -26.73 6.99
CA ARG A 108 6.81 -25.55 6.13
C ARG A 108 5.76 -25.45 5.03
N ASP A 109 5.62 -26.51 4.24
CA ASP A 109 4.72 -26.54 3.08
C ASP A 109 3.25 -26.46 3.50
N ILE A 110 2.88 -27.13 4.60
CA ILE A 110 1.52 -27.15 5.15
C ILE A 110 1.11 -25.74 5.63
N VAL A 111 2.01 -25.08 6.38
CA VAL A 111 1.75 -23.71 6.89
C VAL A 111 1.75 -22.71 5.73
N GLN A 112 2.67 -22.86 4.77
CA GLN A 112 2.73 -22.02 3.57
C GLN A 112 1.46 -22.14 2.72
N GLN A 113 0.95 -23.35 2.47
CA GLN A 113 -0.27 -23.56 1.70
C GLN A 113 -1.51 -22.97 2.39
N ARG A 114 -1.54 -22.97 3.74
CA ARG A 114 -2.68 -22.47 4.52
C ARG A 114 -2.67 -20.95 4.72
N PHE A 115 -1.50 -20.32 4.73
CA PHE A 115 -1.33 -18.90 5.08
C PHE A 115 -0.58 -18.07 4.02
N GLY A 116 -0.34 -18.62 2.82
CA GLY A 116 0.46 -18.04 1.75
C GLY A 116 0.16 -16.59 1.43
N ASP A 117 -1.12 -16.24 1.27
CA ASP A 117 -1.54 -14.88 0.90
C ASP A 117 -1.22 -13.83 1.98
N LYS A 118 -1.15 -14.25 3.25
CA LYS A 118 -0.85 -13.38 4.40
C LYS A 118 0.63 -13.34 4.74
N LEU A 119 1.44 -14.26 4.20
CA LEU A 119 2.87 -14.37 4.48
C LEU A 119 3.70 -13.25 3.88
N LYS A 120 3.26 -12.67 2.74
CA LYS A 120 3.99 -11.57 2.10
C LYS A 120 4.11 -10.36 3.03
N ALA A 121 2.99 -9.87 3.56
CA ALA A 121 2.98 -8.74 4.49
C ALA A 121 3.81 -9.00 5.77
N ILE A 122 3.80 -10.24 6.26
CA ILE A 122 4.58 -10.63 7.45
C ILE A 122 6.08 -10.69 7.13
N ASN A 123 6.46 -11.27 5.99
CA ASN A 123 7.85 -11.32 5.56
C ASN A 123 8.41 -9.92 5.29
N ASP A 124 7.64 -9.06 4.63
CA ASP A 124 8.03 -7.68 4.36
C ASP A 124 8.20 -6.90 5.67
N GLY A 125 7.27 -7.07 6.62
CA GLY A 125 7.37 -6.48 7.96
C GLY A 125 8.58 -6.99 8.76
N VAL A 126 8.87 -8.29 8.74
CA VAL A 126 10.06 -8.86 9.40
C VAL A 126 11.35 -8.45 8.71
N ALA A 127 11.37 -8.29 7.38
CA ALA A 127 12.53 -7.80 6.66
C ALA A 127 12.84 -6.34 7.02
N LYS A 128 11.81 -5.50 7.16
CA LYS A 128 11.92 -4.08 7.52
C LYS A 128 12.29 -3.85 8.99
N ASP A 129 11.52 -4.44 9.90
CA ASP A 129 11.56 -4.13 11.34
C ASP A 129 12.23 -5.23 12.19
N GLY A 130 12.46 -6.42 11.64
CA GLY A 130 13.19 -7.52 12.28
C GLY A 130 12.65 -7.88 13.67
N ALA A 131 13.49 -7.70 14.69
CA ALA A 131 13.16 -7.97 16.08
C ALA A 131 11.97 -7.13 16.60
N LEU A 132 11.85 -5.87 16.14
CA LEU A 132 10.78 -4.96 16.59
C LEU A 132 9.40 -5.41 16.08
N TYR A 133 9.34 -6.05 14.92
CA TYR A 133 8.11 -6.59 14.37
C TYR A 133 7.53 -7.67 15.29
N LEU A 134 8.34 -8.70 15.61
CA LEU A 134 7.93 -9.77 16.51
C LEU A 134 7.62 -9.23 17.91
N PHE A 135 8.43 -8.30 18.43
CA PHE A 135 8.18 -7.68 19.71
C PHE A 135 6.79 -7.03 19.74
N THR A 136 6.45 -6.23 18.72
CA THR A 136 5.14 -5.60 18.59
C THR A 136 4.01 -6.62 18.52
N LEU A 137 4.17 -7.71 17.76
CA LEU A 137 3.17 -8.79 17.70
C LEU A 137 2.94 -9.47 19.05
N ARG A 138 3.97 -9.62 19.89
CA ARG A 138 3.83 -10.19 21.25
C ARG A 138 3.08 -9.28 22.21
N LEU A 139 3.04 -7.98 21.91
CA LEU A 139 2.37 -6.99 22.73
C LEU A 139 0.89 -6.84 22.37
N ILE A 140 0.47 -7.27 21.17
CA ILE A 140 -0.91 -7.14 20.70
C ILE A 140 -1.72 -8.39 21.10
N PRO A 141 -2.72 -8.29 22.02
CA PRO A 141 -3.44 -9.46 22.54
C PRO A 141 -4.35 -10.15 21.51
N VAL A 142 -4.67 -9.46 20.42
CA VAL A 142 -5.59 -9.94 19.36
C VAL A 142 -4.97 -11.09 18.55
N PHE A 143 -3.64 -11.15 18.44
CA PHE A 143 -2.99 -12.20 17.65
C PHE A 143 -2.83 -13.48 18.49
N PRO A 144 -3.38 -14.63 18.04
CA PRO A 144 -3.21 -15.87 18.77
C PRO A 144 -1.74 -16.26 18.88
N PHE A 145 -1.29 -16.54 20.11
CA PHE A 145 0.11 -16.82 20.42
C PHE A 145 0.73 -17.91 19.54
N PHE A 146 -0.01 -19.00 19.34
CA PHE A 146 0.43 -20.14 18.53
C PHE A 146 0.63 -19.76 17.06
N LEU A 147 -0.22 -18.87 16.54
CA LEU A 147 -0.17 -18.45 15.15
C LEU A 147 1.09 -17.64 14.88
N VAL A 148 1.48 -16.75 15.79
CA VAL A 148 2.73 -15.98 15.70
C VAL A 148 3.93 -16.93 15.66
N ASN A 149 3.97 -17.96 16.51
CA ASN A 149 5.09 -18.92 16.56
C ASN A 149 5.27 -19.65 15.22
N LEU A 150 4.15 -20.13 14.65
CA LEU A 150 4.16 -20.87 13.39
C LEU A 150 4.54 -19.97 12.21
N LEU A 151 3.94 -18.78 12.11
CA LEU A 151 4.19 -17.87 10.98
C LEU A 151 5.63 -17.36 10.97
N MET A 152 6.19 -17.00 12.14
CA MET A 152 7.58 -16.56 12.22
C MET A 152 8.58 -17.62 11.74
N GLY A 153 8.26 -18.91 11.87
CA GLY A 153 9.09 -20.02 11.39
C GLY A 153 9.35 -19.99 9.88
N LEU A 154 8.41 -19.41 9.12
CA LEU A 154 8.49 -19.25 7.67
C LEU A 154 9.26 -18.00 7.22
N THR A 155 9.56 -17.09 8.15
CA THR A 155 10.24 -15.82 7.88
C THR A 155 11.77 -15.97 7.89
N PRO A 156 12.54 -14.99 7.38
CA PRO A 156 14.00 -14.97 7.46
C PRO A 156 14.57 -14.78 8.89
N MET A 157 13.72 -14.64 9.91
CA MET A 157 14.16 -14.35 11.28
C MET A 157 15.06 -15.45 11.86
N ARG A 158 16.19 -15.06 12.45
CA ARG A 158 17.11 -15.99 13.12
C ARG A 158 16.49 -16.55 14.40
N THR A 159 16.67 -17.83 14.67
CA THR A 159 16.13 -18.52 15.87
C THR A 159 16.55 -17.83 17.17
N ARG A 160 17.81 -17.37 17.27
CA ARG A 160 18.30 -16.63 18.44
C ARG A 160 17.54 -15.33 18.68
N THR A 161 17.25 -14.59 17.60
CA THR A 161 16.45 -13.36 17.65
C THR A 161 15.03 -13.67 18.09
N PHE A 162 14.41 -14.71 17.50
CA PHE A 162 13.07 -15.14 17.89
C PHE A 162 12.97 -15.48 19.38
N TYR A 163 13.93 -16.23 19.92
CA TYR A 163 13.94 -16.62 21.34
C TYR A 163 14.03 -15.41 22.27
N TRP A 164 15.06 -14.56 22.13
CA TRP A 164 15.26 -13.44 23.04
C TRP A 164 14.15 -12.40 22.94
N VAL A 165 13.66 -12.13 21.73
CA VAL A 165 12.52 -11.21 21.55
C VAL A 165 11.25 -11.78 22.17
N SER A 166 11.01 -13.10 22.05
CA SER A 166 9.86 -13.74 22.69
C SER A 166 9.99 -13.70 24.22
N GLN A 167 11.18 -13.97 24.76
CA GLN A 167 11.46 -13.92 26.20
C GLN A 167 11.14 -12.55 26.79
N VAL A 168 11.58 -11.47 26.14
CA VAL A 168 11.34 -10.11 26.61
C VAL A 168 9.90 -9.66 26.31
N GLY A 169 9.42 -9.91 25.09
CA GLY A 169 8.11 -9.44 24.61
C GLY A 169 6.92 -10.08 25.30
N MET A 170 7.05 -11.31 25.78
CA MET A 170 6.00 -11.98 26.54
C MET A 170 6.02 -11.66 28.04
N LEU A 171 7.16 -11.23 28.59
CA LEU A 171 7.37 -11.15 30.04
C LEU A 171 6.30 -10.32 30.75
N ALA A 172 5.93 -9.18 30.18
CA ALA A 172 4.90 -8.32 30.76
C ALA A 172 3.51 -9.00 30.75
N GLY A 173 3.13 -9.65 29.65
CA GLY A 173 1.89 -10.43 29.59
C GLY A 173 1.92 -11.59 30.59
N THR A 174 3.04 -12.31 30.68
CA THR A 174 3.26 -13.38 31.64
C THR A 174 3.08 -12.88 33.08
N LEU A 175 3.70 -11.75 33.44
CA LEU A 175 3.54 -11.13 34.75
C LEU A 175 2.06 -10.84 35.08
N VAL A 176 1.32 -10.28 34.13
CA VAL A 176 -0.11 -9.95 34.31
C VAL A 176 -0.94 -11.21 34.53
N PHE A 177 -0.78 -12.24 33.70
CA PHE A 177 -1.55 -13.48 33.83
C PHE A 177 -1.13 -14.31 35.05
N VAL A 178 0.16 -14.40 35.36
CA VAL A 178 0.63 -15.09 36.57
C VAL A 178 0.15 -14.37 37.83
N ASN A 179 0.14 -13.03 37.83
CA ASN A 179 -0.43 -12.24 38.92
C ASN A 179 -1.94 -12.49 39.06
N ALA A 180 -2.69 -12.48 37.96
CA ALA A 180 -4.11 -12.81 37.97
C ALA A 180 -4.34 -14.22 38.53
N GLY A 181 -3.55 -15.22 38.14
CA GLY A 181 -3.58 -16.56 38.70
C GLY A 181 -3.31 -16.62 40.21
N THR A 182 -2.31 -15.86 40.67
CA THR A 182 -1.96 -15.74 42.09
C THR A 182 -3.12 -15.14 42.90
N GLN A 183 -3.82 -14.14 42.34
CA GLN A 183 -4.98 -13.52 42.99
C GLN A 183 -6.22 -14.42 42.95
N LEU A 184 -6.47 -15.11 41.82
CA LEU A 184 -7.55 -16.08 41.68
C LEU A 184 -7.45 -17.21 42.71
N ALA A 185 -6.23 -17.67 43.01
CA ALA A 185 -5.96 -18.68 44.02
C ALA A 185 -6.35 -18.28 45.45
N GLN A 186 -6.48 -16.97 45.71
CA GLN A 186 -6.83 -16.40 47.02
C GLN A 186 -8.32 -16.08 47.15
N LEU A 187 -9.12 -16.27 46.09
CA LEU A 187 -10.54 -15.92 46.09
C LEU A 187 -11.36 -16.92 46.91
N GLN A 188 -11.99 -16.43 47.97
CA GLN A 188 -12.91 -17.23 48.79
C GLN A 188 -14.34 -17.27 48.21
N SER A 189 -14.71 -16.30 47.37
CA SER A 189 -16.04 -16.16 46.74
C SER A 189 -15.97 -15.56 45.31
N LEU A 190 -17.03 -15.76 44.53
CA LEU A 190 -17.16 -15.25 43.15
C LEU A 190 -17.22 -13.71 43.06
N SER A 191 -17.66 -13.02 44.11
CA SER A 191 -17.67 -11.54 44.15
C SER A 191 -16.28 -10.92 44.23
N GLY A 192 -15.26 -11.68 44.69
CA GLY A 192 -13.87 -11.22 44.73
C GLY A 192 -13.18 -11.14 43.36
N ILE A 193 -13.80 -11.68 42.30
CA ILE A 193 -13.33 -11.51 40.92
C ILE A 193 -13.33 -10.02 40.51
N LEU A 194 -14.21 -9.20 41.09
CA LEU A 194 -14.25 -7.75 40.90
C LEU A 194 -13.33 -6.98 41.87
N SER A 195 -12.39 -7.65 42.53
CA SER A 195 -11.45 -6.96 43.42
C SER A 195 -10.60 -5.93 42.66
N PRO A 196 -10.25 -4.79 43.29
CA PRO A 196 -9.44 -3.75 42.65
C PRO A 196 -8.13 -4.26 42.02
N GLY A 197 -7.51 -5.30 42.58
CA GLY A 197 -6.27 -5.90 42.04
C GLY A 197 -6.46 -6.67 40.73
N ILE A 198 -7.58 -7.39 40.58
CA ILE A 198 -7.90 -8.15 39.36
C ILE A 198 -8.35 -7.17 38.27
N VAL A 199 -9.19 -6.19 38.62
CA VAL A 199 -9.60 -5.12 37.70
C VAL A 199 -8.38 -4.35 37.20
N PHE A 200 -7.44 -3.98 38.07
CA PHE A 200 -6.19 -3.33 37.67
C PHE A 200 -5.36 -4.20 36.72
N SER A 201 -5.27 -5.50 36.95
CA SER A 201 -4.53 -6.43 36.07
C SER A 201 -5.17 -6.52 34.68
N PHE A 202 -6.50 -6.53 34.58
CA PHE A 202 -7.22 -6.50 33.29
C PHE A 202 -7.11 -5.15 32.58
N VAL A 203 -7.17 -4.03 33.32
CA VAL A 203 -6.91 -2.69 32.76
C VAL A 203 -5.49 -2.61 32.21
N LEU A 204 -4.52 -3.12 32.96
CA LEU A 204 -3.11 -3.17 32.53
C LEU A 204 -2.96 -4.02 31.26
N LEU A 205 -3.68 -5.13 31.13
CA LEU A 205 -3.68 -5.96 29.92
C LEU A 205 -4.20 -5.21 28.68
N GLY A 206 -5.17 -4.31 28.84
CA GLY A 206 -5.69 -3.47 27.76
C GLY A 206 -4.84 -2.25 27.44
N VAL A 207 -4.22 -1.63 28.45
CA VAL A 207 -3.42 -0.41 28.30
C VAL A 207 -1.99 -0.70 27.85
N PHE A 208 -1.41 -1.82 28.30
CA PHE A 208 -0.03 -2.20 27.98
C PHE A 208 0.28 -2.26 26.48
N PRO A 209 -0.57 -2.84 25.60
CA PRO A 209 -0.36 -2.82 24.15
C PRO A 209 -0.27 -1.40 23.58
N MET A 210 -1.08 -0.46 24.09
CA MET A 210 -1.06 0.94 23.66
C MET A 210 0.22 1.64 24.10
N ILE A 211 0.65 1.42 25.34
CA ILE A 211 1.93 1.93 25.87
C ILE A 211 3.08 1.38 25.03
N ALA A 212 3.08 0.08 24.78
CA ALA A 212 4.16 -0.57 24.06
C ALA A 212 4.23 -0.11 22.59
N LYS A 213 3.09 0.05 21.91
CA LYS A 213 3.00 0.68 20.59
C LYS A 213 3.52 2.12 20.58
N LYS A 214 3.24 2.89 21.64
CA LYS A 214 3.74 4.26 21.79
C LYS A 214 5.26 4.29 21.98
N ILE A 215 5.81 3.35 22.75
CA ILE A 215 7.26 3.19 22.96
C ILE A 215 7.95 2.78 21.66
N THR A 216 7.42 1.80 20.92
CA THR A 216 8.01 1.38 19.65
C THR A 216 7.99 2.51 18.62
N ALA A 217 6.88 3.24 18.50
CA ALA A 217 6.79 4.42 17.64
C ALA A 217 7.79 5.51 18.06
N TRP A 218 7.98 5.72 19.37
CA TRP A 218 8.98 6.66 19.88
C TRP A 218 10.41 6.23 19.54
N LEU A 219 10.75 4.94 19.69
CA LEU A 219 12.06 4.40 19.32
C LEU A 219 12.32 4.51 17.82
N GLN A 220 11.32 4.20 16.98
CA GLN A 220 11.41 4.35 15.52
C GLN A 220 11.63 5.82 15.13
N ARG A 221 10.85 6.74 15.70
CA ARG A 221 11.05 8.19 15.50
C ARG A 221 12.44 8.64 15.92
N ARG A 222 12.94 8.19 17.07
CA ARG A 222 14.29 8.53 17.53
C ARG A 222 15.37 7.98 16.60
N ARG A 223 15.15 6.82 15.99
CA ARG A 223 16.06 6.24 14.99
C ARG A 223 16.08 7.04 13.68
N VAL A 224 14.91 7.48 13.20
CA VAL A 224 14.77 8.26 11.95
C VAL A 224 15.26 9.69 12.15
N TYR A 225 14.81 10.35 13.21
CA TYR A 225 15.06 11.76 13.47
C TYR A 225 16.35 12.04 14.26
N GLY A 226 16.95 11.04 14.89
CA GLY A 226 18.08 11.23 15.81
C GLY A 226 19.35 11.81 15.18
N LYS A 227 19.48 11.73 13.85
CA LYS A 227 20.58 12.35 13.09
C LYS A 227 20.37 13.84 12.77
N TRP A 228 19.20 14.38 13.10
CA TRP A 228 18.79 15.73 12.72
C TRP A 228 18.49 16.59 13.95
N ASN A 229 18.69 17.90 13.80
CA ASN A 229 18.34 18.88 14.83
C ASN A 229 17.00 19.52 14.47
N PRO A 230 15.92 19.27 15.25
CA PRO A 230 14.63 19.86 14.95
C PRO A 230 14.69 21.38 15.15
N PRO A 231 14.07 22.17 14.26
CA PRO A 231 14.02 23.62 14.42
C PRO A 231 13.15 24.01 15.62
N ALA A 232 13.53 25.08 16.33
CA ALA A 232 12.79 25.57 17.51
C ALA A 232 11.39 26.11 17.15
N ARG A 233 11.24 26.62 15.93
CA ARG A 233 9.99 27.11 15.36
C ARG A 233 9.95 26.72 13.88
N PHE A 234 8.75 26.44 13.39
CA PHE A 234 8.51 26.16 11.97
C PHE A 234 7.94 27.40 11.28
N ASP A 235 8.41 27.67 10.07
CA ASP A 235 7.89 28.74 9.22
C ASP A 235 6.49 28.43 8.72
N ARG A 236 6.20 27.15 8.47
CA ARG A 236 4.96 26.61 7.93
C ARG A 236 4.46 25.41 8.73
N ASN A 237 3.16 25.16 8.67
CA ASN A 237 2.59 23.91 9.15
C ASN A 237 2.73 22.80 8.11
N LEU A 238 2.59 23.16 6.83
CA LEU A 238 2.64 22.23 5.71
C LEU A 238 3.34 22.87 4.51
N ILE A 239 4.24 22.13 3.88
CA ILE A 239 4.75 22.43 2.54
C ILE A 239 4.22 21.35 1.60
N VAL A 240 3.69 21.75 0.46
CA VAL A 240 3.23 20.86 -0.61
C VAL A 240 4.12 21.07 -1.83
N ILE A 241 4.72 20.00 -2.34
CA ILE A 241 5.59 20.01 -3.51
C ILE A 241 4.82 19.44 -4.70
N GLY A 242 4.46 20.29 -5.66
CA GLY A 242 3.70 19.96 -6.86
C GLY A 242 2.28 20.55 -6.84
N GLY A 243 1.98 21.41 -7.81
CA GLY A 243 0.72 22.08 -8.08
C GLY A 243 -0.22 21.33 -9.01
N GLY A 244 -0.17 19.99 -9.02
CA GLY A 244 -1.18 19.13 -9.64
C GLY A 244 -2.35 18.83 -8.71
N ALA A 245 -3.36 18.09 -9.19
CA ALA A 245 -4.61 17.82 -8.45
C ALA A 245 -4.39 17.36 -6.99
N GLY A 246 -3.46 16.44 -6.74
CA GLY A 246 -3.17 15.96 -5.38
C GLY A 246 -2.59 17.04 -4.46
N GLY A 247 -1.68 17.88 -4.97
CA GLY A 247 -1.08 18.95 -4.18
C GLY A 247 -2.00 20.15 -3.99
N LEU A 248 -2.73 20.53 -5.03
CA LEU A 248 -3.76 21.57 -5.00
C LEU A 248 -4.83 21.26 -3.96
N VAL A 249 -5.43 20.05 -4.00
CA VAL A 249 -6.44 19.64 -3.01
C VAL A 249 -5.86 19.60 -1.60
N SER A 250 -4.63 19.09 -1.43
CA SER A 250 -3.95 19.04 -0.13
C SER A 250 -3.73 20.44 0.45
N ALA A 251 -3.24 21.38 -0.37
CA ALA A 251 -2.98 22.75 0.05
C ALA A 251 -4.29 23.48 0.41
N TYR A 252 -5.34 23.29 -0.39
CA TYR A 252 -6.67 23.86 -0.12
C TYR A 252 -7.25 23.36 1.20
N ILE A 253 -7.27 22.04 1.43
CA ILE A 253 -7.82 21.45 2.67
C ILE A 253 -7.03 21.93 3.90
N ALA A 254 -5.69 21.97 3.80
CA ALA A 254 -4.85 22.44 4.88
C ALA A 254 -5.08 23.93 5.20
N SER A 255 -5.24 24.78 4.18
CA SER A 255 -5.60 26.19 4.39
C SER A 255 -6.99 26.33 5.02
N ALA A 256 -7.98 25.53 4.60
CA ALA A 256 -9.33 25.58 5.14
C ALA A 256 -9.40 25.27 6.65
N VAL A 257 -8.48 24.45 7.17
CA VAL A 257 -8.31 24.19 8.61
C VAL A 257 -7.34 25.17 9.30
N LYS A 258 -7.04 26.30 8.65
CA LYS A 258 -6.19 27.42 9.12
C LYS A 258 -4.72 27.04 9.35
N ALA A 259 -4.23 26.00 8.68
CA ALA A 259 -2.80 25.73 8.66
C ALA A 259 -2.08 26.78 7.81
N LYS A 260 -0.85 27.15 8.19
CA LYS A 260 0.03 27.98 7.37
C LYS A 260 0.69 27.10 6.30
N VAL A 261 0.25 27.24 5.05
CA VAL A 261 0.63 26.35 3.93
C VAL A 261 1.47 27.09 2.90
N THR A 262 2.51 26.42 2.41
CA THR A 262 3.20 26.82 1.17
C THR A 262 3.03 25.72 0.13
N LEU A 263 2.57 26.08 -1.06
CA LEU A 263 2.53 25.21 -2.24
C LEU A 263 3.66 25.62 -3.19
N ILE A 264 4.44 24.65 -3.66
CA ILE A 264 5.58 24.90 -4.55
C ILE A 264 5.32 24.20 -5.89
N GLU A 265 5.37 24.94 -6.99
CA GLU A 265 5.21 24.41 -8.35
C GLU A 265 6.31 24.95 -9.27
N ALA A 266 6.99 24.07 -10.00
CA ALA A 266 8.12 24.44 -10.85
C ALA A 266 7.69 24.87 -12.27
N GLY A 267 6.58 24.34 -12.77
CA GLY A 267 6.01 24.58 -14.09
C GLY A 267 4.63 25.23 -14.04
N LYS A 268 3.71 24.76 -14.89
CA LYS A 268 2.35 25.29 -14.96
C LYS A 268 1.50 24.74 -13.79
N MET A 269 0.77 25.63 -13.12
CA MET A 269 -0.26 25.24 -12.16
C MET A 269 -1.33 24.33 -12.78
N GLY A 270 -1.98 23.49 -11.96
CA GLY A 270 -2.95 22.46 -12.38
C GLY A 270 -2.31 21.13 -12.78
N GLY A 271 -0.98 21.10 -12.96
CA GLY A 271 -0.21 19.90 -13.29
C GLY A 271 -0.71 19.19 -14.55
N ASP A 272 -0.48 17.88 -14.62
CA ASP A 272 -0.83 17.06 -15.78
C ASP A 272 -2.33 17.12 -16.11
N CYS A 273 -3.19 17.01 -15.11
CA CYS A 273 -4.64 16.88 -15.31
C CYS A 273 -5.22 18.03 -16.14
N LEU A 274 -4.85 19.27 -15.79
CA LEU A 274 -5.27 20.48 -16.46
C LEU A 274 -4.54 20.68 -17.80
N ASN A 275 -3.22 20.55 -17.81
CA ASN A 275 -2.41 21.06 -18.92
C ASN A 275 -2.18 20.01 -20.03
N TYR A 276 -2.10 18.72 -19.67
CA TYR A 276 -1.56 17.67 -20.55
C TYR A 276 -2.41 16.40 -20.59
N GLY A 277 -3.38 16.25 -19.69
CA GLY A 277 -4.08 15.01 -19.43
C GLY A 277 -5.59 15.15 -19.63
N CYS A 278 -6.33 15.14 -18.52
CA CYS A 278 -7.78 14.98 -18.50
C CYS A 278 -8.52 16.09 -19.24
N VAL A 279 -8.18 17.35 -19.00
CA VAL A 279 -8.88 18.48 -19.63
C VAL A 279 -8.72 18.47 -21.16
N PRO A 280 -7.48 18.43 -21.71
CA PRO A 280 -7.33 18.45 -23.16
C PRO A 280 -7.86 17.18 -23.85
N SER A 281 -7.62 15.99 -23.28
CA SER A 281 -8.13 14.73 -23.84
C SER A 281 -9.65 14.71 -23.92
N LYS A 282 -10.35 15.13 -22.85
CA LYS A 282 -11.82 15.12 -22.82
C LYS A 282 -12.39 16.18 -23.77
N ALA A 283 -11.71 17.31 -23.94
CA ALA A 283 -12.08 18.31 -24.93
C ALA A 283 -12.00 17.75 -26.37
N LEU A 284 -10.90 17.06 -26.72
CA LEU A 284 -10.72 16.41 -28.03
C LEU A 284 -11.73 15.28 -28.24
N ILE A 285 -11.88 14.38 -27.27
CA ILE A 285 -12.85 13.25 -27.31
C ILE A 285 -14.26 13.77 -27.59
N LYS A 286 -14.66 14.90 -27.00
CA LYS A 286 -15.99 15.48 -27.26
C LYS A 286 -16.15 15.96 -28.70
N SER A 287 -15.13 16.61 -29.28
CA SER A 287 -15.15 17.00 -30.70
C SER A 287 -15.21 15.77 -31.61
N ALA A 288 -14.37 14.77 -31.35
CA ALA A 288 -14.31 13.53 -32.11
C ALA A 288 -15.62 12.72 -32.02
N LYS A 289 -16.23 12.66 -30.83
CA LYS A 289 -17.53 12.02 -30.62
C LYS A 289 -18.63 12.71 -31.43
N LEU A 290 -18.63 14.04 -31.52
CA LEU A 290 -19.62 14.76 -32.32
C LEU A 290 -19.42 14.47 -33.82
N ALA A 291 -18.18 14.47 -34.32
CA ALA A 291 -17.89 14.09 -35.71
C ALA A 291 -18.39 12.67 -36.03
N HIS A 292 -18.17 11.73 -35.10
CA HIS A 292 -18.69 10.37 -35.22
C HIS A 292 -20.23 10.33 -35.22
N GLN A 293 -20.90 11.08 -34.35
CA GLN A 293 -22.36 11.14 -34.30
C GLN A 293 -22.96 11.73 -35.58
N ILE A 294 -22.30 12.71 -36.22
CA ILE A 294 -22.74 13.27 -37.50
C ILE A 294 -22.64 12.22 -38.63
N ARG A 295 -21.56 11.43 -38.65
CA ARG A 295 -21.40 10.31 -39.61
C ARG A 295 -22.44 9.21 -39.45
N HIS A 296 -22.96 9.01 -38.24
CA HIS A 296 -23.92 7.94 -37.92
C HIS A 296 -25.26 8.52 -37.46
N ALA A 297 -25.67 9.65 -38.04
CA ALA A 297 -26.88 10.37 -37.65
C ALA A 297 -28.16 9.60 -38.04
N ASP A 298 -28.05 8.67 -38.99
CA ASP A 298 -29.08 7.72 -39.42
C ASP A 298 -29.56 6.80 -38.30
N HIS A 299 -28.70 6.46 -37.33
CA HIS A 299 -29.11 5.75 -36.12
C HIS A 299 -30.13 6.51 -35.27
N TYR A 300 -30.24 7.83 -35.47
CA TYR A 300 -31.19 8.70 -34.80
C TYR A 300 -32.32 9.18 -35.73
N GLY A 301 -32.44 8.58 -36.93
CA GLY A 301 -33.46 8.95 -37.92
C GLY A 301 -33.16 10.24 -38.68
N LEU A 302 -31.90 10.70 -38.69
CA LEU A 302 -31.43 11.85 -39.48
C LEU A 302 -30.60 11.37 -40.68
N GLU A 303 -30.24 12.26 -41.60
CA GLU A 303 -29.34 11.89 -42.70
C GLU A 303 -27.88 11.84 -42.22
N ALA A 304 -27.21 10.71 -42.45
CA ALA A 304 -25.78 10.55 -42.23
C ALA A 304 -24.97 11.49 -43.15
N SER A 305 -23.94 12.15 -42.60
CA SER A 305 -23.07 13.04 -43.38
C SER A 305 -21.64 13.07 -42.84
N GLU A 306 -20.69 13.48 -43.67
CA GLU A 306 -19.32 13.69 -43.22
C GLU A 306 -19.16 15.02 -42.49
N ALA A 307 -18.52 14.97 -41.32
CA ALA A 307 -18.28 16.16 -40.52
C ALA A 307 -17.23 17.06 -41.20
N LYS A 308 -17.62 18.28 -41.55
CA LYS A 308 -16.69 19.31 -42.04
C LYS A 308 -16.11 20.09 -40.86
N PHE A 309 -14.80 20.03 -40.65
CA PHE A 309 -14.13 20.75 -39.58
C PHE A 309 -12.73 21.21 -40.00
N SER A 310 -12.18 22.18 -39.25
CA SER A 310 -10.78 22.58 -39.34
C SER A 310 -10.03 21.97 -38.16
N PHE A 311 -8.96 21.23 -38.44
CA PHE A 311 -8.17 20.60 -37.38
C PHE A 311 -7.54 21.65 -36.45
N GLN A 312 -7.03 22.75 -37.01
CA GLN A 312 -6.57 23.90 -36.23
C GLN A 312 -7.65 24.44 -35.28
N LYS A 313 -8.90 24.59 -35.74
CA LYS A 313 -10.00 25.05 -34.86
C LYS A 313 -10.32 24.04 -33.74
N VAL A 314 -10.21 22.74 -34.02
CA VAL A 314 -10.38 21.69 -32.99
C VAL A 314 -9.27 21.80 -31.94
N MET A 315 -8.01 21.93 -32.36
CA MET A 315 -6.88 22.07 -31.43
C MET A 315 -6.91 23.42 -30.69
N ALA A 316 -7.32 24.51 -31.34
CA ALA A 316 -7.54 25.79 -30.68
C ALA A 316 -8.64 25.71 -29.61
N ARG A 317 -9.73 24.98 -29.88
CA ARG A 317 -10.79 24.71 -28.89
C ARG A 317 -10.24 23.94 -27.69
N VAL A 318 -9.33 22.98 -27.89
CA VAL A 318 -8.70 22.24 -26.78
C VAL A 318 -7.94 23.21 -25.85
N HIS A 319 -7.10 24.08 -26.42
CA HIS A 319 -6.36 25.10 -25.65
C HIS A 319 -7.29 26.12 -24.99
N GLU A 320 -8.38 26.50 -25.65
CA GLU A 320 -9.39 27.40 -25.10
C GLU A 320 -10.08 26.79 -23.87
N VAL A 321 -10.39 25.49 -23.91
CA VAL A 321 -10.95 24.78 -22.75
C VAL A 321 -9.94 24.74 -21.60
N ILE A 322 -8.65 24.49 -21.87
CA ILE A 322 -7.60 24.58 -20.85
C ILE A 322 -7.59 25.99 -20.23
N ARG A 323 -7.57 27.04 -21.07
CA ARG A 323 -7.55 28.44 -20.64
C ARG A 323 -8.78 28.82 -19.83
N THR A 324 -9.93 28.24 -20.12
CA THR A 324 -11.18 28.46 -19.38
C THR A 324 -11.11 27.85 -17.98
N VAL A 325 -10.49 26.68 -17.82
CA VAL A 325 -10.40 25.98 -16.53
C VAL A 325 -9.22 26.47 -15.69
N ALA A 326 -8.11 26.90 -16.31
CA ALA A 326 -6.87 27.27 -15.63
C ALA A 326 -7.00 28.28 -14.48
N PRO A 327 -7.88 29.30 -14.53
CA PRO A 327 -8.10 30.22 -13.41
C PRO A 327 -8.54 29.54 -12.10
N HIS A 328 -9.13 28.34 -12.15
CA HIS A 328 -9.52 27.60 -10.94
C HIS A 328 -8.34 26.96 -10.21
N ASP A 329 -7.23 26.74 -10.91
CA ASP A 329 -6.00 26.14 -10.37
C ASP A 329 -4.87 27.17 -10.25
N SER A 330 -5.13 28.45 -10.52
CA SER A 330 -4.08 29.47 -10.65
C SER A 330 -3.44 29.88 -9.31
N VAL A 331 -2.28 30.53 -9.42
CA VAL A 331 -1.57 31.14 -8.29
C VAL A 331 -2.47 32.12 -7.54
N GLU A 332 -3.20 32.98 -8.27
CA GLU A 332 -4.08 34.00 -7.72
C GLU A 332 -5.22 33.36 -6.92
N ARG A 333 -5.82 32.29 -7.46
CA ARG A 333 -6.90 31.57 -6.78
C ARG A 333 -6.41 30.97 -5.47
N TYR A 334 -5.27 30.28 -5.47
CA TYR A 334 -4.73 29.64 -4.27
C TYR A 334 -4.22 30.65 -3.23
N THR A 335 -3.62 31.75 -3.69
CA THR A 335 -3.25 32.88 -2.82
C THR A 335 -4.48 33.48 -2.15
N GLY A 336 -5.56 33.71 -2.90
CA GLY A 336 -6.84 34.17 -2.35
C GLY A 336 -7.50 33.19 -1.37
N LEU A 337 -7.12 31.91 -1.41
CA LEU A 337 -7.56 30.88 -0.47
C LEU A 337 -6.65 30.76 0.76
N GLY A 338 -5.63 31.61 0.91
CA GLY A 338 -4.73 31.61 2.08
C GLY A 338 -3.52 30.69 1.95
N VAL A 339 -3.26 30.13 0.76
CA VAL A 339 -2.05 29.35 0.47
C VAL A 339 -0.98 30.27 -0.10
N GLU A 340 0.23 30.27 0.46
CA GLU A 340 1.37 30.91 -0.20
C GLU A 340 1.83 30.02 -1.35
N VAL A 341 1.81 30.53 -2.58
CA VAL A 341 2.27 29.78 -3.75
C VAL A 341 3.63 30.31 -4.20
N LEU A 342 4.63 29.43 -4.21
CA LEU A 342 5.98 29.72 -4.67
C LEU A 342 6.24 29.00 -5.99
N GLN A 343 6.67 29.76 -7.01
CA GLN A 343 7.02 29.21 -8.31
C GLN A 343 8.51 28.88 -8.35
N GLY A 344 8.83 27.59 -8.33
CA GLY A 344 10.21 27.12 -8.23
C GLY A 344 10.33 25.63 -8.02
N TYR A 345 11.57 25.17 -7.96
CA TYR A 345 11.91 23.77 -7.76
C TYR A 345 12.28 23.51 -6.30
N ALA A 346 11.57 22.57 -5.65
CA ALA A 346 11.77 22.21 -4.26
C ALA A 346 12.70 21.00 -4.10
N ARG A 347 13.59 21.07 -3.12
CA ARG A 347 14.41 19.94 -2.65
C ARG A 347 14.35 19.86 -1.14
N ILE A 348 14.01 18.69 -0.62
CA ILE A 348 13.98 18.41 0.82
C ILE A 348 15.42 18.16 1.27
N THR A 349 15.92 18.96 2.20
CA THR A 349 17.32 18.87 2.67
C THR A 349 17.45 18.14 4.00
N ASP A 350 16.40 18.19 4.82
CA ASP A 350 16.24 17.42 6.06
C ASP A 350 14.73 17.18 6.32
N PRO A 351 14.31 16.40 7.34
CA PRO A 351 12.90 16.07 7.57
C PRO A 351 11.94 17.25 7.79
N TRP A 352 12.48 18.45 8.03
CA TRP A 352 11.72 19.66 8.31
C TRP A 352 12.07 20.81 7.38
N THR A 353 13.10 20.70 6.54
CA THR A 353 13.61 21.82 5.75
C THR A 353 13.50 21.54 4.26
N VAL A 354 12.98 22.55 3.53
CA VAL A 354 12.87 22.54 2.07
C VAL A 354 13.61 23.74 1.51
N GLU A 355 14.57 23.48 0.62
CA GLU A 355 15.20 24.47 -0.25
C GLU A 355 14.36 24.64 -1.51
N ILE A 356 14.15 25.88 -1.92
CA ILE A 356 13.30 26.26 -3.05
C ILE A 356 14.12 27.16 -3.96
N LYS A 357 14.43 26.68 -5.15
CA LYS A 357 15.04 27.48 -6.22
C LYS A 357 13.92 28.12 -7.02
N LEU A 358 13.66 29.40 -6.76
CA LEU A 358 12.59 30.15 -7.39
C LEU A 358 12.89 30.41 -8.87
N ASN A 359 11.84 30.54 -9.68
CA ASN A 359 11.96 30.77 -11.12
C ASN A 359 12.61 32.12 -11.47
N ASP A 360 12.65 33.07 -10.52
CA ASP A 360 13.35 34.35 -10.65
C ASP A 360 14.86 34.26 -10.34
N GLY A 361 15.36 33.06 -10.00
CA GLY A 361 16.77 32.79 -9.68
C GLY A 361 17.11 32.92 -8.20
N ALA A 362 16.20 33.41 -7.35
CA ALA A 362 16.43 33.44 -5.90
C ALA A 362 16.33 32.04 -5.29
N THR A 363 16.98 31.85 -4.13
CA THR A 363 16.84 30.62 -3.34
C THR A 363 16.25 30.96 -1.98
N GLN A 364 15.21 30.23 -1.59
CA GLN A 364 14.55 30.37 -0.30
C GLN A 364 14.61 29.04 0.45
N VAL A 365 14.81 29.09 1.75
CA VAL A 365 14.78 27.91 2.63
C VAL A 365 13.65 28.09 3.62
N LEU A 366 12.76 27.10 3.72
CA LEU A 366 11.62 27.12 4.63
C LEU A 366 11.61 25.88 5.52
N THR A 367 11.28 26.09 6.79
CA THR A 367 11.03 25.00 7.74
C THR A 367 9.54 24.68 7.87
N THR A 368 9.20 23.41 8.03
CA THR A 368 7.82 22.93 8.14
C THR A 368 7.67 21.73 9.05
N ARG A 369 6.47 21.57 9.62
CA ARG A 369 6.11 20.38 10.43
C ARG A 369 5.86 19.15 9.56
N SER A 370 5.39 19.34 8.33
CA SER A 370 5.02 18.26 7.42
C SER A 370 5.25 18.67 5.97
N ILE A 371 5.55 17.68 5.14
CA ILE A 371 5.80 17.84 3.71
C ILE A 371 4.92 16.84 2.97
N ILE A 372 4.20 17.29 1.94
CA ILE A 372 3.49 16.42 0.99
C ILE A 372 4.26 16.45 -0.34
N ILE A 373 4.64 15.27 -0.82
CA ILE A 373 5.29 15.08 -2.12
C ILE A 373 4.19 14.72 -3.12
N ALA A 374 3.79 15.68 -3.95
CA ALA A 374 2.76 15.55 -4.98
C ALA A 374 3.35 15.81 -6.39
N THR A 375 4.56 15.30 -6.62
CA THR A 375 5.39 15.57 -7.82
C THR A 375 4.90 14.92 -9.10
N GLY A 376 3.88 14.05 -9.01
CA GLY A 376 3.23 13.46 -10.16
C GLY A 376 4.12 12.49 -10.95
N ALA A 377 3.89 12.44 -12.26
CA ALA A 377 4.53 11.49 -13.17
C ALA A 377 4.90 12.16 -14.49
N GLN A 378 5.61 11.42 -15.34
CA GLN A 378 5.94 11.81 -16.71
C GLN A 378 5.73 10.65 -17.68
N PRO A 379 5.50 10.91 -18.97
CA PRO A 379 5.47 9.87 -20.00
C PRO A 379 6.74 9.03 -19.98
N PHE A 380 6.59 7.72 -20.13
CA PHE A 380 7.73 6.84 -20.37
C PHE A 380 7.94 6.71 -21.87
N VAL A 381 9.16 7.00 -22.32
CA VAL A 381 9.60 6.75 -23.69
C VAL A 381 10.55 5.55 -23.66
N PRO A 382 10.23 4.44 -24.35
CA PRO A 382 11.08 3.27 -24.35
C PRO A 382 12.34 3.54 -25.19
N PRO A 383 13.49 2.91 -24.87
CA PRO A 383 14.70 3.00 -25.69
C PRO A 383 14.54 2.17 -26.98
N LEU A 384 13.67 2.64 -27.87
CA LEU A 384 13.37 2.02 -29.16
C LEU A 384 14.32 2.60 -30.21
N PRO A 385 15.17 1.79 -30.86
CA PRO A 385 16.11 2.28 -31.88
C PRO A 385 15.38 3.04 -33.00
N GLY A 386 15.89 4.20 -33.42
CA GLY A 386 15.28 5.00 -34.48
C GLY A 386 14.15 5.94 -34.04
N LEU A 387 13.68 5.86 -32.78
CA LEU A 387 12.48 6.57 -32.32
C LEU A 387 12.70 8.08 -32.21
N ASP A 388 13.84 8.51 -31.68
CA ASP A 388 14.18 9.94 -31.58
C ASP A 388 14.41 10.54 -32.97
N GLU A 389 15.00 9.79 -33.91
CA GLU A 389 15.30 10.25 -35.27
C GLU A 389 14.03 10.49 -36.10
N VAL A 390 13.02 9.63 -35.97
CA VAL A 390 11.73 9.82 -36.66
C VAL A 390 10.84 10.86 -35.98
N GLY A 391 11.13 11.19 -34.72
CA GLY A 391 10.33 12.06 -33.87
C GLY A 391 9.03 11.42 -33.39
N TYR A 392 8.57 11.84 -32.22
CA TYR A 392 7.33 11.39 -31.60
C TYR A 392 6.71 12.49 -30.75
N VAL A 393 5.42 12.34 -30.48
CA VAL A 393 4.72 13.09 -29.44
C VAL A 393 4.38 12.16 -28.27
N THR A 394 4.21 12.73 -27.10
CA THR A 394 3.69 12.05 -25.91
C THR A 394 2.40 12.73 -25.47
N SER A 395 1.75 12.24 -24.41
CA SER A 395 0.62 12.94 -23.78
C SER A 395 0.94 14.38 -23.37
N ASP A 396 2.22 14.69 -23.13
CA ASP A 396 2.64 15.99 -22.63
C ASP A 396 2.95 16.97 -23.77
N THR A 397 3.27 16.47 -24.97
CA THR A 397 3.71 17.30 -26.11
C THR A 397 2.72 17.32 -27.28
N LEU A 398 1.80 16.35 -27.39
CA LEU A 398 0.93 16.27 -28.58
C LEU A 398 0.06 17.51 -28.79
N TRP A 399 -0.35 18.17 -27.71
CA TRP A 399 -1.33 19.25 -27.78
C TRP A 399 -0.76 20.45 -28.51
N ASP A 400 0.46 20.85 -28.13
CA ASP A 400 1.19 21.96 -28.74
C ASP A 400 1.69 21.59 -30.14
N GLU A 401 2.20 20.36 -30.34
CA GLU A 401 2.74 19.96 -31.65
C GLU A 401 1.63 19.80 -32.70
N PHE A 402 0.50 19.18 -32.36
CA PHE A 402 -0.58 18.97 -33.33
C PHE A 402 -1.38 20.26 -33.58
N ALA A 403 -1.34 21.24 -32.67
CA ALA A 403 -1.92 22.56 -32.92
C ALA A 403 -1.24 23.32 -34.07
N LYS A 404 -0.01 22.94 -34.44
CA LYS A 404 0.74 23.52 -35.56
C LYS A 404 0.33 22.94 -36.92
N LEU A 405 -0.45 21.86 -36.95
CA LEU A 405 -0.84 21.17 -38.18
C LEU A 405 -2.13 21.76 -38.77
N ASP A 406 -2.17 21.94 -40.09
CA ASP A 406 -3.39 22.37 -40.80
C ASP A 406 -4.45 21.27 -40.85
N THR A 407 -4.01 20.03 -41.00
CA THR A 407 -4.85 18.84 -41.16
C THR A 407 -4.47 17.78 -40.14
N VAL A 408 -5.43 16.91 -39.84
CA VAL A 408 -5.19 15.75 -38.98
C VAL A 408 -4.16 14.83 -39.66
N PRO A 409 -3.20 14.22 -38.94
CA PRO A 409 -2.25 13.29 -39.56
C PRO A 409 -2.99 12.17 -40.31
N ALA A 410 -2.68 11.96 -41.59
CA ALA A 410 -3.38 10.96 -42.39
C ALA A 410 -3.13 9.54 -41.84
N ARG A 411 -1.89 9.26 -41.42
CA ARG A 411 -1.50 8.00 -40.77
C ARG A 411 -0.90 8.29 -39.39
N LEU A 412 -1.54 7.78 -38.35
CA LEU A 412 -1.09 7.93 -36.96
C LEU A 412 -0.78 6.56 -36.36
N VAL A 413 0.46 6.39 -35.89
CA VAL A 413 0.79 5.25 -35.02
C VAL A 413 0.62 5.65 -33.57
N VAL A 414 -0.09 4.82 -32.81
CA VAL A 414 -0.20 4.93 -31.34
C VAL A 414 0.53 3.75 -30.72
N LEU A 415 1.66 4.02 -30.06
CA LEU A 415 2.44 3.00 -29.38
C LEU A 415 1.97 2.89 -27.92
N GLY A 416 1.23 1.84 -27.60
CA GLY A 416 0.71 1.55 -26.26
C GLY A 416 -0.81 1.33 -26.22
N GLY A 417 -1.22 0.24 -25.57
CA GLY A 417 -2.60 -0.21 -25.35
C GLY A 417 -3.22 0.25 -24.03
N GLY A 418 -2.61 1.22 -23.35
CA GLY A 418 -3.16 1.81 -22.12
C GLY A 418 -4.34 2.77 -22.38
N PRO A 419 -4.95 3.33 -21.31
CA PRO A 419 -6.11 4.21 -21.42
C PRO A 419 -5.83 5.45 -22.28
N ILE A 420 -4.66 6.08 -22.12
CA ILE A 420 -4.25 7.25 -22.93
C ILE A 420 -4.18 6.87 -24.41
N GLY A 421 -3.56 5.73 -24.74
CA GLY A 421 -3.45 5.24 -26.11
C GLY A 421 -4.83 5.00 -26.73
N CYS A 422 -5.74 4.34 -26.00
CA CYS A 422 -7.09 4.04 -26.48
C CYS A 422 -7.94 5.31 -26.69
N GLU A 423 -7.93 6.24 -25.73
CA GLU A 423 -8.66 7.52 -25.83
C GLU A 423 -8.24 8.31 -27.08
N LEU A 424 -6.93 8.43 -27.29
CA LEU A 424 -6.38 9.21 -28.39
C LEU A 424 -6.50 8.48 -29.73
N ALA A 425 -6.30 7.16 -29.77
CA ALA A 425 -6.49 6.36 -30.98
C ALA A 425 -7.92 6.51 -31.53
N GLN A 426 -8.93 6.33 -30.67
CA GLN A 426 -10.33 6.50 -31.08
C GLN A 426 -10.64 7.93 -31.53
N SER A 427 -10.09 8.92 -30.81
CA SER A 427 -10.35 10.33 -31.10
C SER A 427 -9.81 10.72 -32.48
N PHE A 428 -8.59 10.33 -32.80
CA PHE A 428 -7.99 10.63 -34.11
C PHE A 428 -8.62 9.82 -35.24
N ALA A 429 -8.99 8.55 -35.02
CA ALA A 429 -9.72 7.76 -36.00
C ALA A 429 -11.08 8.40 -36.33
N ARG A 430 -11.83 8.85 -35.31
CA ARG A 430 -13.07 9.59 -35.50
C ARG A 430 -12.89 10.99 -36.11
N LEU A 431 -11.69 11.54 -36.10
CA LEU A 431 -11.36 12.77 -36.82
C LEU A 431 -10.78 12.49 -38.22
N GLY A 432 -10.72 11.23 -38.66
CA GLY A 432 -10.36 10.86 -40.03
C GLY A 432 -8.91 10.39 -40.23
N SER A 433 -8.12 10.22 -39.17
CA SER A 433 -6.82 9.54 -39.28
C SER A 433 -6.98 8.04 -39.50
N HIS A 434 -6.13 7.44 -40.33
CA HIS A 434 -5.89 6.01 -40.29
C HIS A 434 -4.97 5.69 -39.10
N VAL A 435 -5.55 5.12 -38.03
CA VAL A 435 -4.82 4.87 -36.77
C VAL A 435 -4.43 3.41 -36.66
N THR A 436 -3.13 3.15 -36.43
CA THR A 436 -2.63 1.84 -36.04
C THR A 436 -2.14 1.89 -34.60
N GLN A 437 -2.81 1.15 -33.71
CA GLN A 437 -2.45 1.06 -32.30
C GLN A 437 -1.66 -0.23 -32.05
N ILE A 438 -0.43 -0.10 -31.53
CA ILE A 438 0.49 -1.21 -31.31
C ILE A 438 0.60 -1.47 -29.80
N GLU A 439 0.26 -2.69 -29.38
CA GLU A 439 0.39 -3.16 -28.01
C GLU A 439 1.18 -4.48 -27.98
N LYS A 440 2.19 -4.52 -27.10
CA LYS A 440 3.05 -5.70 -26.94
C LYS A 440 2.31 -6.87 -26.27
N GLY A 441 1.42 -6.59 -25.33
CA GLY A 441 0.61 -7.59 -24.64
C GLY A 441 -0.53 -8.14 -25.50
N ALA A 442 -1.11 -9.25 -25.05
CA ALA A 442 -2.21 -9.94 -25.72
C ALA A 442 -3.50 -9.12 -25.81
N ARG A 443 -3.62 -8.07 -25.01
CA ARG A 443 -4.83 -7.25 -24.90
C ARG A 443 -4.50 -5.83 -24.46
N ILE A 444 -5.25 -4.88 -25.00
CA ILE A 444 -5.30 -3.50 -24.51
C ILE A 444 -5.98 -3.44 -23.14
N MET A 445 -5.80 -2.34 -22.40
CA MET A 445 -6.45 -2.11 -21.11
C MET A 445 -6.22 -3.27 -20.12
N VAL A 446 -4.99 -3.81 -20.06
CA VAL A 446 -4.64 -5.04 -19.32
C VAL A 446 -5.00 -5.05 -17.82
N ARG A 447 -5.29 -3.88 -17.23
CA ARG A 447 -5.72 -3.74 -15.83
C ARG A 447 -7.21 -3.95 -15.60
N GLU A 448 -8.02 -3.89 -16.66
CA GLU A 448 -9.46 -4.14 -16.62
C GLU A 448 -9.75 -5.64 -16.82
N ASP A 449 -10.99 -6.08 -16.57
CA ASP A 449 -11.40 -7.46 -16.88
C ASP A 449 -11.26 -7.80 -18.38
N SER A 450 -11.16 -9.10 -18.70
CA SER A 450 -11.06 -9.63 -20.08
C SER A 450 -12.14 -9.05 -20.99
N GLU A 451 -13.38 -9.17 -20.54
CA GLU A 451 -14.59 -8.82 -21.26
C GLU A 451 -14.63 -7.31 -21.55
N VAL A 452 -14.14 -6.48 -20.62
CA VAL A 452 -14.05 -5.03 -20.80
C VAL A 452 -13.03 -4.66 -21.87
N SER A 453 -11.85 -5.30 -21.85
CA SER A 453 -10.83 -5.08 -22.88
C SER A 453 -11.28 -5.53 -24.26
N GLU A 454 -12.02 -6.63 -24.36
CA GLU A 454 -12.56 -7.14 -25.62
C GLU A 454 -13.63 -6.21 -26.19
N LEU A 455 -14.54 -5.71 -25.35
CA LEU A 455 -15.53 -4.71 -25.74
C LEU A 455 -14.87 -3.40 -26.17
N ALA A 456 -13.85 -2.94 -25.45
CA ALA A 456 -13.09 -1.75 -25.82
C ALA A 456 -12.39 -1.93 -27.16
N ARG A 457 -11.75 -3.08 -27.40
CA ARG A 457 -11.11 -3.41 -28.69
C ARG A 457 -12.13 -3.41 -29.81
N ALA A 458 -13.27 -4.08 -29.63
CA ALA A 458 -14.32 -4.13 -30.64
C ALA A 458 -14.84 -2.72 -30.98
N SER A 459 -15.04 -1.85 -29.98
CA SER A 459 -15.44 -0.46 -30.22
C SER A 459 -14.38 0.33 -30.97
N LEU A 460 -13.10 0.19 -30.62
CA LEU A 460 -12.00 0.86 -31.32
C LEU A 460 -11.91 0.41 -32.79
N SER A 461 -12.01 -0.88 -33.05
CA SER A 461 -11.99 -1.42 -34.41
C SER A 461 -13.21 -0.99 -35.22
N ALA A 462 -14.39 -0.92 -34.61
CA ALA A 462 -15.60 -0.38 -35.25
C ALA A 462 -15.46 1.11 -35.63
N ASP A 463 -14.68 1.88 -34.85
CA ASP A 463 -14.33 3.27 -35.14
C ASP A 463 -13.17 3.43 -36.14
N GLY A 464 -12.64 2.33 -36.71
CA GLY A 464 -11.59 2.35 -37.73
C GLY A 464 -10.15 2.31 -37.20
N VAL A 465 -9.93 1.92 -35.94
CA VAL A 465 -8.58 1.72 -35.39
C VAL A 465 -8.08 0.30 -35.70
N ASP A 466 -6.92 0.19 -36.33
CA ASP A 466 -6.20 -1.08 -36.49
C ASP A 466 -5.46 -1.42 -35.19
N VAL A 467 -6.06 -2.29 -34.37
CA VAL A 467 -5.54 -2.67 -33.04
C VAL A 467 -4.67 -3.93 -33.15
N LEU A 468 -3.36 -3.73 -33.06
CA LEU A 468 -2.33 -4.78 -33.14
C LEU A 468 -1.87 -5.18 -31.72
N THR A 469 -2.50 -6.21 -31.15
CA THR A 469 -2.05 -6.87 -29.91
C THR A 469 -1.01 -7.95 -30.21
N ASP A 470 -0.20 -8.34 -29.22
CA ASP A 470 0.92 -9.28 -29.39
C ASP A 470 1.98 -8.78 -30.38
N HIS A 471 2.05 -7.47 -30.63
CA HIS A 471 3.01 -6.87 -31.55
C HIS A 471 4.06 -6.06 -30.80
N LYS A 472 5.31 -6.49 -30.88
CA LYS A 472 6.45 -5.80 -30.28
C LYS A 472 7.04 -4.80 -31.28
N ALA A 473 7.06 -3.51 -30.95
CA ALA A 473 7.86 -2.54 -31.69
C ALA A 473 9.36 -2.85 -31.51
N VAL A 474 10.09 -2.95 -32.62
CA VAL A 474 11.52 -3.35 -32.65
C VAL A 474 12.44 -2.18 -32.98
N ARG A 475 12.06 -1.36 -33.97
CA ARG A 475 12.79 -0.16 -34.37
C ARG A 475 11.90 0.77 -35.20
N CYS A 476 12.29 2.04 -35.27
CA CYS A 476 11.78 3.00 -36.23
C CYS A 476 12.84 3.30 -37.30
N GLY A 477 12.44 3.96 -38.37
CA GLY A 477 13.36 4.45 -39.39
C GLY A 477 12.66 5.38 -40.38
N GLN A 478 13.44 5.96 -41.27
CA GLN A 478 12.95 6.78 -42.37
C GLN A 478 13.66 6.37 -43.65
N GLU A 479 12.91 6.25 -44.74
CA GLU A 479 13.42 5.89 -46.06
C GLU A 479 12.60 6.66 -47.11
N ASP A 480 13.27 7.24 -48.10
CA ASP A 480 12.64 8.07 -49.15
C ASP A 480 11.70 9.16 -48.63
N GLY A 481 12.03 9.73 -47.46
CA GLY A 481 11.23 10.74 -46.79
C GLY A 481 10.05 10.18 -45.97
N HIS A 482 9.73 8.89 -46.08
CA HIS A 482 8.64 8.24 -45.36
C HIS A 482 9.11 7.60 -44.05
N LYS A 483 8.42 7.90 -42.95
CA LYS A 483 8.69 7.32 -41.63
C LYS A 483 7.99 5.99 -41.47
N PHE A 484 8.63 5.06 -40.75
CA PHE A 484 8.05 3.76 -40.47
C PHE A 484 8.48 3.19 -39.11
N ILE A 485 7.66 2.28 -38.60
CA ILE A 485 7.94 1.45 -37.43
C ILE A 485 7.91 -0.03 -37.86
N VAL A 486 8.87 -0.80 -37.35
CA VAL A 486 8.91 -2.25 -37.53
C VAL A 486 8.34 -2.90 -36.28
N VAL A 487 7.32 -3.73 -36.48
CA VAL A 487 6.70 -4.54 -35.43
C VAL A 487 6.93 -6.02 -35.68
N GLU A 488 7.08 -6.79 -34.62
CA GLU A 488 7.26 -8.23 -34.67
C GLU A 488 6.12 -8.93 -33.92
N GLN A 489 5.56 -9.97 -34.55
CA GLN A 489 4.63 -10.92 -33.96
C GLN A 489 5.07 -12.33 -34.38
N ASP A 490 5.23 -13.24 -33.42
CA ASP A 490 5.63 -14.64 -33.66
C ASP A 490 6.87 -14.79 -34.57
N GLY A 491 7.87 -13.92 -34.39
CA GLY A 491 9.13 -13.92 -35.17
C GLY A 491 8.98 -13.37 -36.60
N LYS A 492 7.79 -12.93 -37.01
CA LYS A 492 7.55 -12.26 -38.30
C LYS A 492 7.54 -10.75 -38.10
N SER A 493 8.40 -10.07 -38.85
CA SER A 493 8.46 -8.61 -38.86
C SER A 493 7.56 -8.01 -39.94
N ARG A 494 6.84 -6.94 -39.61
CA ARG A 494 6.05 -6.11 -40.52
C ARG A 494 6.45 -4.65 -40.36
N ARG A 495 6.52 -3.93 -41.48
CA ARG A 495 6.71 -2.47 -41.52
C ARG A 495 5.35 -1.77 -41.56
N ILE A 496 5.18 -0.74 -40.75
CA ILE A 496 4.00 0.13 -40.72
C ILE A 496 4.47 1.56 -40.93
N GLU A 497 3.98 2.20 -41.98
CA GLU A 497 4.30 3.60 -42.28
C GLU A 497 3.38 4.56 -41.53
N PHE A 498 3.90 5.72 -41.19
CA PHE A 498 3.14 6.74 -40.47
C PHE A 498 3.64 8.15 -40.79
N ASP A 499 2.80 9.14 -40.48
CA ASP A 499 3.15 10.56 -40.59
C ASP A 499 3.44 11.16 -39.21
N ALA A 500 2.71 10.67 -38.18
CA ALA A 500 2.96 10.99 -36.78
C ALA A 500 2.96 9.72 -35.90
N LEU A 501 3.72 9.77 -34.81
CA LEU A 501 3.79 8.72 -33.79
C LEU A 501 3.48 9.31 -32.41
N LEU A 502 2.48 8.74 -31.73
CA LEU A 502 2.17 9.00 -30.34
C LEU A 502 2.72 7.87 -29.46
N CYS A 503 3.67 8.20 -28.57
CA CYS A 503 4.19 7.28 -27.57
C CYS A 503 3.36 7.36 -26.29
N ALA A 504 2.59 6.31 -26.00
CA ALA A 504 1.66 6.20 -24.88
C ALA A 504 1.82 4.85 -24.12
N VAL A 505 3.06 4.36 -23.99
CA VAL A 505 3.37 3.05 -23.36
C VAL A 505 3.31 3.04 -21.83
N GLY A 506 3.07 4.19 -21.20
CA GLY A 506 2.94 4.31 -19.75
C GLY A 506 3.48 5.62 -19.21
N ARG A 507 3.44 5.75 -17.89
CA ARG A 507 4.00 6.88 -17.14
C ARG A 507 4.87 6.36 -15.99
N VAL A 508 5.88 7.14 -15.63
CA VAL A 508 6.78 6.87 -14.50
C VAL A 508 6.70 8.01 -13.49
N ALA A 509 6.75 7.69 -12.20
CA ALA A 509 6.71 8.70 -11.13
C ALA A 509 7.96 9.57 -11.14
N ARG A 510 7.82 10.86 -10.81
CA ARG A 510 8.96 11.78 -10.66
C ARG A 510 9.55 11.61 -9.25
N LEU A 511 10.61 10.82 -9.13
CA LEU A 511 11.19 10.42 -7.85
C LEU A 511 12.54 11.09 -7.54
N THR A 512 13.21 11.63 -8.55
CA THR A 512 14.58 12.13 -8.42
C THR A 512 14.64 13.64 -8.25
N GLY A 513 15.67 14.12 -7.56
CA GLY A 513 15.97 15.55 -7.44
C GLY A 513 15.17 16.27 -6.35
N TYR A 514 14.27 15.59 -5.64
CA TYR A 514 13.51 16.15 -4.52
C TYR A 514 14.18 15.93 -3.16
N GLY A 515 15.36 15.29 -3.12
CA GLY A 515 16.10 15.01 -1.88
C GLY A 515 15.73 13.69 -1.21
N LEU A 516 14.98 12.81 -1.88
CA LEU A 516 14.48 11.56 -1.28
C LEU A 516 15.64 10.59 -1.03
N GLU A 517 16.58 10.54 -1.96
CA GLU A 517 17.74 9.68 -1.95
C GLU A 517 18.67 10.00 -0.77
N GLU A 518 18.97 11.29 -0.55
CA GLU A 518 19.83 11.76 0.54
C GLU A 518 19.20 11.56 1.93
N LEU A 519 17.87 11.63 2.00
CA LEU A 519 17.13 11.36 3.24
C LEU A 519 17.05 9.86 3.55
N GLY A 520 17.28 9.00 2.56
CA GLY A 520 17.09 7.56 2.65
C GLY A 520 15.62 7.16 2.63
N ILE A 521 14.76 7.96 1.97
CA ILE A 521 13.36 7.63 1.75
C ILE A 521 13.28 6.52 0.70
N GLU A 522 12.63 5.41 1.04
CA GLU A 522 12.54 4.27 0.15
C GLU A 522 11.65 4.60 -1.06
N THR A 523 12.17 4.32 -2.25
CA THR A 523 11.43 4.46 -3.50
C THR A 523 11.52 3.16 -4.30
N GLN A 524 10.43 2.82 -4.97
CA GLN A 524 10.34 1.70 -5.91
C GLN A 524 9.81 2.22 -7.24
N ARG A 525 8.63 1.77 -7.69
CA ARG A 525 7.88 2.42 -8.79
C ARG A 525 7.29 3.77 -8.38
N THR A 526 7.09 3.96 -7.08
CA THR A 526 6.57 5.17 -6.42
C THR A 526 7.34 5.38 -5.12
N VAL A 527 7.12 6.49 -4.43
CA VAL A 527 7.54 6.63 -3.01
C VAL A 527 6.86 5.53 -2.21
N ALA A 528 7.62 4.79 -1.39
CA ALA A 528 7.07 3.78 -0.52
C ALA A 528 6.31 4.45 0.63
N THR A 529 5.10 3.99 0.91
CA THR A 529 4.26 4.56 1.97
C THR A 529 3.50 3.48 2.73
N ASN A 530 3.08 3.80 3.95
CA ASN A 530 2.11 3.01 4.71
C ASN A 530 0.65 3.34 4.32
N ASP A 531 -0.32 2.72 4.98
CA ASP A 531 -1.76 2.91 4.72
C ASP A 531 -2.25 4.36 4.93
N TYR A 532 -1.47 5.20 5.62
CA TYR A 532 -1.74 6.62 5.86
C TYR A 532 -0.99 7.55 4.90
N LEU A 533 -0.31 7.00 3.88
CA LEU A 533 0.55 7.72 2.95
C LEU A 533 1.79 8.36 3.58
N GLU A 534 2.22 7.88 4.76
CA GLU A 534 3.48 8.29 5.41
C GLU A 534 4.64 7.42 4.90
N THR A 535 5.79 8.05 4.61
CA THR A 535 7.01 7.43 4.06
C THR A 535 7.80 6.58 5.05
#